data_AF-A0A2K5MMI0-F1
#
_entry.id   AF-A0A2K5MMI0-F1
#
_cell.length_a   1.000
_cell.length_b   1.000
_cell.length_c   1.000
_cell.angle_alpha   90.00
_cell.angle_beta   90.00
_cell.angle_gamma   90.00
#
_symmetry.space_group_name_H-M   'P 1'
#
loop_
_entity.id
_entity.type
_entity.pdbx_description
1 polymer ?
#
loop_
_entity_poly.entity_id
_entity_poly.type
_entity_poly.pdbx_seq_one_letter_code
_entity_poly.pdbx_strand_id
1 'polypeptide(L)'
;MGTCNNENEALAEKNDLSFNETSALDSTNVEATFQTILTEISHIVSQKQISDRAENNMSPSSNVVPIHVPPITENKPKVQCCQNI
;
A
#
# COMPACT_ATOMS: atom_id res chain seq x y z
N MET A 1 -8.14 -0.25 -41.23
CA MET A 1 -6.70 -0.03 -41.04
C MET A 1 -6.42 -0.44 -39.62
N GLY A 2 -6.05 -1.70 -39.40
CA GLY A 2 -5.70 -2.19 -38.06
C GLY A 2 -4.24 -1.84 -37.82
N THR A 3 -3.95 -1.06 -36.79
CA THR A 3 -2.58 -0.93 -36.29
C THR A 3 -2.20 -2.24 -35.62
N CYS A 4 -0.95 -2.67 -35.74
CA CYS A 4 -0.51 -3.90 -35.09
C CYS A 4 -0.52 -3.67 -33.57
N ASN A 5 -1.07 -4.59 -32.78
CA ASN A 5 -1.17 -4.46 -31.32
C ASN A 5 0.18 -4.08 -30.69
N ASN A 6 1.25 -4.71 -31.17
CA ASN A 6 2.63 -4.49 -30.74
C ASN A 6 3.10 -3.02 -30.92
N GLU A 7 2.59 -2.30 -31.92
CA GLU A 7 2.94 -0.88 -32.13
C GLU A 7 2.33 0.01 -31.06
N ASN A 8 1.08 -0.28 -30.66
CA ASN A 8 0.39 0.47 -29.62
C ASN A 8 1.01 0.18 -28.23
N GLU A 9 1.35 -1.08 -27.96
CA GLU A 9 2.05 -1.49 -26.73
C GLU A 9 3.41 -0.79 -26.61
N ALA A 10 4.22 -0.79 -27.68
CA ALA A 10 5.52 -0.13 -27.68
C ALA A 10 5.43 1.40 -27.50
N LEU A 11 4.36 2.02 -28.02
CA LEU A 11 4.11 3.45 -27.81
C LEU A 11 3.70 3.75 -26.37
N ALA A 12 2.90 2.89 -25.74
CA ALA A 12 2.48 3.07 -24.37
C ALA A 12 3.67 2.92 -23.41
N GLU A 13 4.49 1.87 -23.59
CA GLU A 13 5.72 1.66 -22.82
C GLU A 13 6.67 2.86 -22.93
N LYS A 14 6.86 3.40 -24.14
CA LYS A 14 7.71 4.58 -24.36
C LYS A 14 7.23 5.84 -23.62
N ASN A 15 5.95 5.93 -23.28
CA ASN A 15 5.36 7.10 -22.62
C ASN A 15 4.98 6.83 -21.15
N ASP A 16 5.43 5.72 -20.56
CA ASP A 16 5.05 5.30 -19.20
C ASP A 16 3.52 5.20 -19.01
N LEU A 17 2.83 4.71 -20.04
CA LEU A 17 1.39 4.48 -20.03
C LEU A 17 1.08 2.98 -20.10
N SER A 18 0.00 2.59 -19.43
CA SER A 18 -0.59 1.26 -19.60
C SER A 18 -1.43 1.21 -20.88
N PHE A 19 -1.31 0.11 -21.64
CA PHE A 19 -2.14 -0.14 -22.81
C PHE A 19 -3.13 -1.27 -22.55
N ASN A 20 -4.42 -1.04 -22.87
CA ASN A 20 -5.47 -2.04 -22.72
C ASN A 20 -6.37 -2.01 -23.96
N GLU A 21 -6.44 -3.12 -24.68
CA GLU A 21 -7.39 -3.27 -25.78
C GLU A 21 -8.75 -3.68 -25.23
N THR A 22 -9.79 -2.89 -25.53
CA THR A 22 -11.16 -3.13 -25.09
C THR A 22 -12.11 -3.02 -26.27
N SER A 23 -13.20 -3.78 -26.23
CA SER A 23 -14.29 -3.62 -27.17
C SER A 23 -15.60 -3.48 -26.40
N ALA A 24 -16.22 -2.31 -26.54
CA ALA A 24 -17.51 -2.02 -25.93
C ALA A 24 -18.65 -2.82 -26.57
N LEU A 25 -18.48 -3.25 -27.83
CA LEU A 25 -19.50 -3.97 -28.59
C LEU A 25 -19.79 -5.35 -28.01
N ASP A 26 -18.73 -6.08 -27.64
CA ASP A 26 -18.78 -7.44 -27.11
C ASP A 26 -18.39 -7.50 -25.62
N SER A 27 -18.17 -6.35 -24.99
CA SER A 27 -17.71 -6.21 -23.59
C SER A 27 -16.34 -6.83 -23.30
N THR A 28 -15.53 -7.08 -24.34
CA THR A 28 -14.18 -7.62 -24.17
C THR A 28 -13.30 -6.66 -23.38
N ASN A 29 -12.72 -7.16 -22.29
CA ASN A 29 -11.75 -6.49 -21.42
C ASN A 29 -12.21 -5.19 -20.74
N VAL A 30 -13.47 -4.76 -20.91
CA VAL A 30 -13.97 -3.49 -20.35
C VAL A 30 -13.85 -3.51 -18.82
N GLU A 31 -14.47 -4.48 -18.16
CA GLU A 31 -14.49 -4.56 -16.69
C GLU A 31 -13.09 -4.78 -16.09
N ALA A 32 -12.29 -5.67 -16.69
CA ALA A 32 -10.92 -5.94 -16.24
C ALA A 32 -10.02 -4.69 -16.34
N THR A 33 -10.19 -3.91 -17.41
CA THR A 33 -9.43 -2.66 -17.61
C THR A 33 -9.78 -1.62 -16.55
N PHE A 34 -11.07 -1.44 -16.25
CA PHE A 34 -11.49 -0.51 -15.20
C PHE A 34 -10.98 -0.94 -13.82
N GLN A 35 -11.07 -2.23 -13.47
CA GLN A 35 -10.51 -2.74 -12.21
C GLN A 35 -9.01 -2.46 -12.10
N THR A 36 -8.25 -2.76 -13.16
CA THR A 36 -6.80 -2.55 -13.21
C THR A 36 -6.44 -1.09 -12.96
N ILE A 37 -7.06 -0.17 -13.69
CA ILE A 37 -6.80 1.28 -13.57
C ILE A 37 -7.11 1.79 -12.16
N LEU A 38 -8.26 1.40 -11.59
CA LEU A 38 -8.65 1.84 -10.25
C LEU A 38 -7.74 1.28 -9.17
N THR A 39 -7.34 0.00 -9.28
CA THR A 39 -6.39 -0.63 -8.36
C THR A 39 -5.03 0.06 -8.40
N GLU A 40 -4.52 0.37 -9.59
CA GLU A 40 -3.22 1.03 -9.77
C GLU A 40 -3.23 2.44 -9.15
N ILE A 41 -4.27 3.24 -9.41
CA ILE A 41 -4.43 4.57 -8.80
C ILE A 41 -4.45 4.46 -7.27
N SER A 42 -5.25 3.53 -6.72
CA SER A 42 -5.33 3.33 -5.27
C SER A 42 -3.98 2.95 -4.66
N HIS A 43 -3.23 2.08 -5.33
CA HIS A 43 -1.90 1.65 -4.90
C HIS A 43 -0.89 2.81 -4.92
N ILE A 44 -0.88 3.64 -5.96
CA ILE A 44 0.00 4.81 -6.06
C ILE A 44 -0.31 5.83 -4.97
N VAL A 45 -1.59 6.15 -4.75
CA VAL A 45 -2.01 7.11 -3.72
C VAL A 45 -1.65 6.60 -2.32
N SER A 46 -1.88 5.31 -2.05
CA SER A 46 -1.57 4.71 -0.75
C SER A 46 -0.07 4.73 -0.43
N GLN A 47 0.78 4.44 -1.42
CA GLN A 47 2.24 4.50 -1.26
C GLN A 47 2.73 5.93 -1.01
N LYS A 48 2.19 6.93 -1.74
CA LYS A 48 2.51 8.34 -1.52
C LYS A 48 2.17 8.79 -0.10
N GLN A 49 1.00 8.43 0.40
CA GLN A 49 0.59 8.77 1.77
C GLN A 49 1.55 8.16 2.82
N ILE A 50 2.07 6.95 2.60
CA ILE A 50 3.05 6.32 3.49
C ILE A 50 4.39 7.07 3.43
N SER A 51 4.85 7.42 2.23
CA SER A 51 6.09 8.19 2.01
C SER A 51 6.02 9.56 2.66
N ASP A 52 4.93 10.31 2.42
CA ASP A 52 4.72 11.63 3.01
C ASP A 52 4.65 11.55 4.53
N ARG A 53 4.01 10.52 5.08
CA ARG A 53 4.02 10.28 6.52
C ARG A 53 5.42 9.94 7.04
N ALA A 54 6.21 9.14 6.31
CA ALA A 54 7.58 8.80 6.69
C ALA A 54 8.50 10.03 6.73
N GLU A 55 8.38 10.95 5.78
CA GLU A 55 9.12 12.22 5.80
C GLU A 55 8.65 13.18 6.90
N ASN A 56 7.36 13.17 7.23
CA ASN A 56 6.81 13.96 8.35
C ASN A 56 7.00 13.28 9.71
N ASN A 57 7.47 12.03 9.77
CA ASN A 57 7.93 11.39 10.99
C ASN A 57 9.37 11.83 11.31
N MET A 58 9.53 13.13 11.60
CA MET A 58 10.38 13.51 12.73
C MET A 58 9.75 12.88 13.98
N SER A 59 10.00 11.59 14.16
CA SER A 59 9.64 10.87 15.37
C SER A 59 10.30 11.62 16.54
N PRO A 60 9.57 11.94 17.63
CA PRO A 60 10.20 12.40 18.87
C PRO A 60 10.91 11.21 19.55
N SER A 61 11.78 10.51 18.82
CA SER A 61 12.56 9.37 19.29
C SER A 61 13.99 9.78 19.71
N SER A 62 14.19 11.04 20.08
CA SER A 62 15.49 11.51 20.58
C SER A 62 15.67 11.28 22.10
N ASN A 63 14.64 10.85 22.83
CA ASN A 63 14.69 10.70 24.29
C ASN A 63 14.25 9.31 24.78
N VAL A 64 14.65 8.24 24.10
CA VAL A 64 14.48 6.88 24.66
C VAL A 64 15.53 6.69 25.76
N VAL A 65 15.14 7.02 27.00
CA VAL A 65 15.94 6.69 28.18
C VAL A 65 15.64 5.24 28.58
N PRO A 66 16.65 4.38 28.82
CA PRO A 66 16.42 3.02 29.31
C PRO A 66 15.64 3.02 30.62
N ILE A 67 14.47 2.37 30.64
CA ILE A 67 13.69 2.18 31.86
C ILE A 67 14.40 1.10 32.70
N HIS A 68 15.16 1.51 33.70
CA HIS A 68 15.70 0.58 34.70
C HIS A 68 14.61 0.27 35.74
N VAL A 69 13.99 -0.89 35.62
CA VAL A 69 13.03 -1.39 36.61
C VAL A 69 13.83 -2.03 37.76
N PRO A 70 13.86 -1.44 38.97
CA PRO A 70 14.46 -2.11 40.12
C PRO A 70 13.65 -3.38 40.46
N PRO A 71 14.30 -4.46 40.92
CA PRO A 71 13.61 -5.69 41.27
C PRO A 71 12.58 -5.40 42.37
N ILE A 72 11.33 -5.68 42.07
CA ILE A 72 10.24 -5.71 43.04
C ILE A 72 10.53 -6.82 44.05
N THR A 73 10.89 -6.43 45.28
CA THR A 73 10.87 -7.36 46.40
C THR A 73 9.41 -7.74 46.66
N GLU A 74 9.14 -9.03 46.55
CA GLU A 74 7.81 -9.63 46.66
C GLU A 74 7.12 -9.17 47.94
N ASN A 75 5.91 -8.61 47.81
CA ASN A 75 4.78 -8.83 48.72
C ASN A 75 3.55 -8.04 48.20
N LYS A 76 2.83 -8.57 47.20
CA LYS A 76 1.36 -8.45 47.05
C LYS A 76 0.81 -9.19 45.82
N PRO A 77 -0.47 -9.62 45.88
CA PRO A 77 -1.00 -10.77 45.15
C PRO A 77 -1.15 -10.54 43.66
N LYS A 78 -0.85 -11.60 42.89
CA LYS A 78 -0.92 -11.65 41.43
C LYS A 78 -2.36 -11.39 40.97
N VAL A 79 -2.62 -10.20 40.43
CA VAL A 79 -3.81 -9.95 39.61
C VAL A 79 -3.59 -10.62 38.25
N GLN A 80 -4.31 -11.72 38.03
CA GLN A 80 -4.36 -12.39 36.73
C GLN A 80 -5.30 -11.60 35.82
N CYS A 81 -4.73 -10.83 34.90
CA CYS A 81 -5.49 -10.19 33.83
C CYS A 81 -5.28 -10.99 32.54
N CYS A 82 -6.38 -11.17 31.79
CA CYS A 82 -6.53 -11.94 30.56
C CYS A 82 -6.53 -13.47 30.74
N GLN A 83 -7.70 -14.04 31.08
CA GLN A 83 -8.07 -15.38 30.64
C GLN A 83 -8.82 -15.27 29.31
N ASN A 84 -8.15 -15.70 28.25
CA ASN A 84 -8.79 -16.01 26.98
C ASN A 84 -9.24 -17.48 26.98
N ILE A 85 -10.53 -17.65 26.65
CA ILE A 85 -11.35 -18.85 26.37
C ILE A 85 -11.69 -19.80 27.53
#